data_AF-X1VCN7-F1
#
_entry.id   AF-X1VCN7-F1
#
_cell.length_a   1.000
_cell.length_b   1.000
_cell.length_c   1.000
_cell.angle_alpha   90.00
_cell.angle_beta   90.00
_cell.angle_gamma   90.00
#
_symmetry.space_group_name_H-M   'P 1'
#
loop_
_entity.id
_entity.type
_entity.pdbx_description
1 polymer ?
#
loop_
_entity_poly.entity_id
_entity_poly.type
_entity_poly.pdbx_seq_one_letter_code
_entity_poly.pdbx_strand_id
1 'polypeptide(L)'
;MQTIEAGKSADFSQDIPVKNPKLWDTDNPVLYSAVSKVSIGGKVVDDTVTPFGIRWFEFKADTGFWLNGKNMKIKGVCLHHDCGALGAAVPLRAWERRLERLKQVGVNAIRTAHNPVAPEFLDLCDRMGFLVMHEILDTWTATKNHADFGYQHFFREWWQADTRDTVLRDRNHPCIIIYSAGNEIRDNLNSEWGFETLKA
;
A
#
# COMPACT_ATOMS: atom_id res chain seq x y z
N MET A 1 -24.81 18.78 16.07
CA MET A 1 -24.33 19.17 14.74
C MET A 1 -23.07 19.99 14.94
N GLN A 2 -22.01 19.69 14.20
CA GLN A 2 -20.75 20.44 14.27
C GLN A 2 -20.72 21.43 13.12
N THR A 3 -20.40 22.69 13.42
CA THR A 3 -20.20 23.72 12.40
C THR A 3 -18.74 23.68 11.95
N ILE A 4 -18.51 23.65 10.64
CA ILE A 4 -17.19 23.74 10.03
C ILE A 4 -17.15 25.07 9.27
N GLU A 5 -16.18 25.92 9.58
CA GLU A 5 -16.04 27.22 8.90
C GLU A 5 -15.64 27.04 7.43
N ALA A 6 -15.98 28.04 6.60
CA ALA A 6 -15.60 28.04 5.20
C ALA A 6 -14.07 27.94 5.04
N GLY A 7 -13.62 27.02 4.17
CA GLY A 7 -12.20 26.78 3.93
C GLY A 7 -11.46 26.04 5.07
N LYS A 8 -12.18 25.52 6.07
CA LYS A 8 -11.63 24.68 7.14
C LYS A 8 -12.03 23.21 6.96
N SER A 9 -11.25 22.32 7.57
CA SER A 9 -11.53 20.90 7.70
C SER A 9 -11.74 20.54 9.17
N ALA A 10 -12.38 19.39 9.42
CA ALA A 10 -12.53 18.81 10.75
C ALA A 10 -12.37 17.29 10.67
N ASP A 11 -11.72 16.73 11.68
CA ASP A 11 -11.52 15.28 11.80
C ASP A 11 -12.60 14.68 12.71
N PHE A 12 -13.11 13.52 12.30
CA PHE A 12 -14.11 12.76 13.03
C PHE A 12 -13.60 11.34 13.25
N SER A 13 -13.65 10.87 14.50
CA SER A 13 -13.32 9.49 14.86
C SER A 13 -14.58 8.76 15.31
N GLN A 14 -14.74 7.52 14.86
CA GLN A 14 -15.87 6.67 15.24
C GLN A 14 -15.37 5.26 15.52
N ASP A 15 -15.71 4.75 16.70
CA ASP A 15 -15.43 3.36 17.08
C ASP A 15 -16.69 2.52 16.90
N ILE A 16 -16.63 1.55 15.99
CA ILE A 16 -17.76 0.68 15.67
C ILE A 16 -17.38 -0.78 15.96
N PRO A 17 -17.98 -1.43 16.97
CA PRO A 17 -17.66 -2.82 17.29
C PRO A 17 -18.24 -3.77 16.23
N VAL A 18 -17.39 -4.55 15.58
CA VAL A 18 -17.79 -5.63 14.67
C VAL A 18 -17.78 -6.95 15.44
N LYS A 19 -18.96 -7.50 15.73
CA LYS A 19 -19.08 -8.80 16.42
C LYS A 19 -18.69 -9.93 15.46
N ASN A 20 -17.79 -10.82 15.91
CA ASN A 20 -17.32 -12.00 15.17
C ASN A 20 -16.91 -11.66 13.71
N PRO A 21 -15.91 -10.79 13.51
CA PRO A 21 -15.52 -10.36 12.17
C PRO A 21 -14.98 -11.53 11.36
N LYS A 22 -15.30 -11.57 10.06
CA LYS A 22 -14.62 -12.45 9.12
C LYS A 22 -13.29 -11.81 8.77
N LEU A 23 -12.20 -12.45 9.16
CA LEU A 23 -10.87 -11.88 8.95
C LEU A 23 -10.46 -11.97 7.48
N TRP A 24 -9.80 -10.93 7.01
CA TRP A 24 -9.07 -10.95 5.75
C TRP A 24 -7.82 -11.82 5.91
N ASP A 25 -7.63 -12.77 5.02
CA ASP A 25 -6.51 -13.72 5.01
C ASP A 25 -6.09 -13.96 3.55
N THR A 26 -4.87 -14.45 3.32
CA THR A 26 -4.40 -14.77 1.95
C THR A 26 -5.25 -15.85 1.30
N ASP A 27 -5.81 -16.80 2.07
CA ASP A 27 -6.66 -17.86 1.52
C ASP A 27 -8.14 -17.50 1.51
N ASN A 28 -8.54 -16.54 2.35
CA ASN A 28 -9.91 -16.07 2.49
C ASN A 28 -9.94 -14.53 2.57
N PRO A 29 -9.78 -13.83 1.43
CA PRO A 29 -9.62 -12.38 1.37
C PRO A 29 -10.96 -11.63 1.55
N VAL A 30 -11.56 -11.74 2.74
CA VAL A 30 -12.83 -11.08 3.04
C VAL A 30 -12.65 -9.58 3.17
N LEU A 31 -13.44 -8.83 2.40
CA LEU A 31 -13.50 -7.37 2.43
C LEU A 31 -14.84 -6.89 2.97
N TYR A 32 -14.78 -5.76 3.67
CA TYR A 32 -15.90 -4.94 4.10
C TYR A 32 -15.86 -3.60 3.36
N SER A 33 -16.89 -2.80 3.54
CA SER A 33 -16.94 -1.42 3.03
C SER A 33 -17.43 -0.50 4.13
N ALA A 34 -16.69 0.57 4.39
CA ALA A 34 -17.15 1.68 5.19
C ALA A 34 -17.81 2.70 4.25
N VAL A 35 -19.04 3.10 4.55
CA VAL A 35 -19.76 4.14 3.79
C VAL A 35 -19.85 5.38 4.65
N SER A 36 -18.94 6.33 4.40
CA SER A 36 -18.88 7.62 5.09
C SER A 36 -19.85 8.58 4.43
N LYS A 37 -20.81 9.13 5.18
CA LYS A 37 -21.83 10.04 4.65
C LYS A 37 -21.77 11.39 5.35
N VAL A 38 -21.72 12.47 4.56
CA VAL A 38 -21.86 13.84 5.07
C VAL A 38 -23.33 14.23 4.96
N SER A 39 -23.93 14.71 6.05
CA SER A 39 -25.34 15.11 6.09
C SER A 39 -25.53 16.52 6.63
N ILE A 40 -26.34 17.33 5.93
CA ILE A 40 -26.73 18.69 6.34
C ILE A 40 -28.25 18.71 6.50
N GLY A 41 -28.73 19.09 7.69
CA GLY A 41 -30.18 19.13 7.97
C GLY A 41 -30.88 17.77 7.83
N GLY A 42 -30.17 16.66 8.07
CA GLY A 42 -30.69 15.30 7.91
C GLY A 42 -30.69 14.76 6.47
N LYS A 43 -30.23 15.56 5.49
CA LYS A 43 -30.07 15.13 4.10
C LYS A 43 -28.61 14.81 3.80
N VAL A 44 -28.34 13.64 3.20
CA VAL A 44 -27.01 13.28 2.70
C VAL A 44 -26.64 14.18 1.53
N VAL A 45 -25.46 14.81 1.59
CA VAL A 45 -24.94 15.72 0.56
C VAL A 45 -23.69 15.19 -0.14
N ASP A 46 -23.00 14.23 0.47
CA ASP A 46 -21.83 13.56 -0.07
C ASP A 46 -21.66 12.18 0.57
N ASP A 47 -21.08 11.23 -0.15
CA ASP A 47 -20.72 9.93 0.36
C ASP A 47 -19.46 9.36 -0.29
N THR A 48 -18.72 8.57 0.49
CA THR A 48 -17.52 7.88 0.03
C THR A 48 -17.55 6.44 0.55
N VAL A 49 -17.22 5.50 -0.33
CA VAL A 49 -17.09 4.08 -0.01
C VAL A 49 -15.62 3.72 0.08
N THR A 50 -15.19 3.23 1.24
CA THR A 50 -13.82 2.78 1.49
C THR A 50 -13.82 1.27 1.73
N PRO A 51 -13.34 0.45 0.77
CA PRO A 51 -13.09 -0.97 1.00
C PRO A 51 -11.99 -1.17 2.06
N PHE A 52 -12.13 -2.19 2.90
CA PHE A 52 -11.10 -2.57 3.88
C PHE A 52 -11.21 -4.05 4.27
N GLY A 53 -10.15 -4.61 4.84
CA GLY A 53 -10.15 -5.96 5.41
C GLY A 53 -9.77 -5.92 6.89
N ILE A 54 -10.47 -6.70 7.72
CA ILE A 54 -10.18 -6.81 9.16
C ILE A 54 -9.13 -7.89 9.35
N ARG A 55 -7.93 -7.52 9.79
CA ARG A 55 -6.83 -8.46 10.04
C ARG A 55 -5.80 -7.82 10.96
N TRP A 56 -4.93 -8.63 11.54
CA TRP A 56 -3.71 -8.16 12.19
C TRP A 56 -2.53 -9.04 11.79
N PHE A 57 -1.32 -8.53 11.98
CA PHE A 57 -0.11 -9.23 11.64
C PHE A 57 1.05 -8.77 12.51
N GLU A 58 2.07 -9.61 12.62
CA GLU A 58 3.25 -9.35 13.46
C GLU A 58 4.50 -9.91 12.77
N PHE A 59 5.60 -9.15 12.85
CA PHE A 59 6.94 -9.67 12.58
C PHE A 59 7.64 -9.92 13.92
N LYS A 60 7.88 -11.19 14.23
CA LYS A 60 8.59 -11.61 15.45
C LYS A 60 10.00 -12.03 15.06
N ALA A 61 11.00 -11.49 15.74
CA ALA A 61 12.41 -11.71 15.39
C ALA A 61 12.81 -13.21 15.42
N ASP A 62 12.20 -13.99 16.31
CA ASP A 62 12.48 -15.40 16.53
C ASP A 62 11.72 -16.36 15.59
N THR A 63 10.49 -15.99 15.21
CA THR A 63 9.54 -16.89 14.54
C THR A 63 9.08 -16.39 13.17
N GLY A 64 9.45 -15.17 12.79
CA GLY A 64 9.13 -14.57 11.50
C GLY A 64 7.74 -13.94 11.44
N PHE A 65 7.04 -14.11 10.32
CA PHE A 65 5.78 -13.43 10.03
C PHE A 65 4.55 -14.23 10.52
N TRP A 66 3.60 -13.50 11.11
CA TRP A 66 2.33 -14.02 11.59
C TRP A 66 1.18 -13.19 11.02
N LEU A 67 0.14 -13.84 10.51
CA LEU A 67 -1.10 -13.22 10.04
C LEU A 67 -2.28 -13.85 10.78
N ASN A 68 -3.12 -13.03 11.42
CA ASN A 68 -4.29 -13.50 12.17
C ASN A 68 -3.96 -14.59 13.21
N GLY A 69 -2.78 -14.48 13.86
CA GLY A 69 -2.30 -15.47 14.82
C GLY A 69 -1.73 -16.77 14.21
N LYS A 70 -1.62 -16.87 12.88
CA LYS A 70 -1.02 -18.02 12.18
C LYS A 70 0.38 -17.68 11.68
N ASN A 71 1.38 -18.49 12.05
CA ASN A 71 2.72 -18.36 11.51
C ASN A 71 2.75 -18.83 10.06
N MET A 72 3.35 -18.05 9.17
CA MET A 72 3.49 -18.43 7.77
C MET A 72 4.75 -17.83 7.13
N LYS A 73 5.22 -18.48 6.07
CA LYS A 73 6.31 -17.94 5.24
C LYS A 73 5.76 -17.02 4.17
N ILE A 74 6.44 -15.90 3.97
CA ILE A 74 6.22 -14.99 2.84
C ILE A 74 6.88 -15.62 1.61
N LYS A 75 6.06 -16.08 0.66
CA LYS A 75 6.47 -16.66 -0.62
C LYS A 75 6.34 -15.57 -1.67
N GLY A 76 7.24 -14.61 -1.59
CA GLY A 76 7.17 -13.35 -2.33
C GLY A 76 7.82 -13.40 -3.72
N VAL A 77 7.27 -12.61 -4.64
CA VAL A 77 7.92 -12.27 -5.92
C VAL A 77 8.00 -10.75 -6.08
N CYS A 78 8.97 -10.26 -6.86
CA CYS A 78 9.04 -8.86 -7.25
C CYS A 78 8.32 -8.68 -8.59
N LEU A 79 7.47 -7.65 -8.70
CA LEU A 79 6.81 -7.29 -9.95
C LEU A 79 7.13 -5.83 -10.29
N HIS A 80 7.61 -5.62 -11.51
CA HIS A 80 7.59 -4.31 -12.16
C HIS A 80 6.18 -4.00 -12.69
N HIS A 81 5.95 -2.75 -13.09
CA HIS A 81 4.63 -2.25 -13.44
C HIS A 81 4.20 -2.55 -14.90
N ASP A 82 5.09 -3.08 -15.75
CA ASP A 82 4.76 -3.37 -17.14
C ASP A 82 4.11 -4.74 -17.33
N CYS A 83 3.42 -4.92 -18.46
CA CYS A 83 2.91 -6.21 -18.90
C CYS A 83 3.38 -6.64 -20.28
N GLY A 84 4.71 -6.72 -20.47
CA GLY A 84 5.31 -7.22 -21.71
C GLY A 84 4.91 -6.37 -22.90
N ALA A 85 4.23 -6.96 -23.89
CA ALA A 85 3.78 -6.25 -25.09
C ALA A 85 2.81 -5.08 -24.82
N LEU A 86 2.21 -5.01 -23.63
CA LEU A 86 1.32 -3.92 -23.22
C LEU A 86 2.07 -2.70 -22.67
N GLY A 87 3.37 -2.81 -22.42
CA GLY A 87 4.14 -1.77 -21.74
C GLY A 87 3.53 -1.45 -20.36
N ALA A 88 3.57 -0.18 -19.98
CA ALA A 88 3.05 0.32 -18.70
C ALA A 88 1.53 0.49 -18.64
N ALA A 89 0.85 0.55 -19.79
CA ALA A 89 -0.61 0.71 -19.87
C ALA A 89 -1.31 -0.64 -19.75
N VAL A 90 -1.20 -1.27 -18.58
CA VAL A 90 -1.65 -2.64 -18.35
C VAL A 90 -3.14 -2.71 -18.03
N PRO A 91 -3.98 -3.37 -18.86
CA PRO A 91 -5.37 -3.60 -18.51
C PRO A 91 -5.50 -4.50 -17.28
N LEU A 92 -6.48 -4.22 -16.42
CA LEU A 92 -6.65 -4.92 -15.14
C LEU A 92 -6.74 -6.45 -15.29
N ARG A 93 -7.41 -6.94 -16.34
CA ARG A 93 -7.52 -8.38 -16.62
C ARG A 93 -6.17 -9.05 -16.89
N ALA A 94 -5.20 -8.32 -17.46
CA ALA A 94 -3.86 -8.85 -17.68
C ALA A 94 -3.12 -9.07 -16.36
N TRP A 95 -3.29 -8.14 -15.40
CA TRP A 95 -2.78 -8.30 -14.04
C TRP A 95 -3.46 -9.45 -13.30
N GLU A 96 -4.78 -9.48 -13.30
CA GLU A 96 -5.55 -10.55 -12.66
C GLU A 96 -5.10 -11.93 -13.15
N ARG A 97 -4.96 -12.12 -14.48
CA ARG A 97 -4.44 -13.37 -15.05
C ARG A 97 -3.02 -13.71 -14.57
N ARG A 98 -2.12 -12.72 -14.49
CA ARG A 98 -0.75 -12.95 -13.99
C ARG A 98 -0.77 -13.35 -12.52
N LEU A 99 -1.56 -12.66 -11.71
CA LEU A 99 -1.72 -12.94 -10.28
C LEU A 99 -2.36 -14.31 -10.04
N GLU A 100 -3.36 -14.72 -10.83
CA GLU A 100 -3.94 -16.07 -10.80
C GLU A 100 -2.85 -17.14 -10.97
N ARG A 101 -1.94 -16.96 -11.94
CA ARG A 101 -0.85 -17.90 -12.20
C ARG A 101 0.17 -17.94 -11.07
N LEU A 102 0.53 -16.78 -10.52
CA LEU A 102 1.42 -16.72 -9.35
C LEU A 102 0.79 -17.45 -8.15
N LYS A 103 -0.51 -17.24 -7.90
CA LYS A 103 -1.22 -17.92 -6.83
C LYS A 103 -1.28 -19.44 -7.03
N GLN A 104 -1.48 -19.90 -8.26
CA GLN A 104 -1.48 -21.33 -8.61
C GLN A 104 -0.16 -22.03 -8.28
N VAL A 105 0.97 -21.32 -8.32
CA VAL A 105 2.28 -21.87 -7.94
C VAL A 105 2.66 -21.59 -6.48
N GLY A 106 1.72 -21.07 -5.68
CA GLY A 106 1.86 -20.91 -4.24
C GLY A 106 2.46 -19.57 -3.79
N VAL A 107 2.58 -18.58 -4.67
CA VAL A 107 2.95 -17.21 -4.28
C VAL A 107 1.84 -16.62 -3.43
N ASN A 108 2.22 -16.00 -2.31
CA ASN A 108 1.28 -15.33 -1.40
C ASN A 108 1.65 -13.87 -1.14
N ALA A 109 2.75 -13.37 -1.72
CA ALA A 109 3.20 -12.01 -1.51
C ALA A 109 3.83 -11.39 -2.74
N ILE A 110 3.77 -10.06 -2.82
CA ILE A 110 4.29 -9.25 -3.91
C ILE A 110 5.09 -8.09 -3.32
N ARG A 111 6.27 -7.82 -3.89
CA ARG A 111 6.98 -6.56 -3.72
C ARG A 111 6.79 -5.70 -4.98
N THR A 112 6.34 -4.47 -4.81
CA THR A 112 6.12 -3.53 -5.92
C THR A 112 7.43 -2.83 -6.32
N ALA A 113 8.30 -3.57 -7.01
CA ALA A 113 9.63 -3.11 -7.38
C ALA A 113 9.55 -2.06 -8.52
N HIS A 114 9.93 -0.81 -8.36
CA HIS A 114 10.43 -0.11 -7.15
C HIS A 114 9.70 1.23 -7.01
N ASN A 115 8.36 1.18 -7.12
CA ASN A 115 7.53 2.36 -7.29
C ASN A 115 6.09 2.13 -6.80
N PRO A 116 5.35 3.21 -6.47
CA PRO A 116 3.93 3.13 -6.22
C PRO A 116 3.23 2.52 -7.43
N VAL A 117 2.28 1.62 -7.17
CA VAL A 117 1.50 0.96 -8.22
C VAL A 117 0.20 1.70 -8.49
N ALA A 118 -0.48 1.33 -9.58
CA ALA A 118 -1.85 1.76 -9.84
C ALA A 118 -2.77 1.29 -8.70
N PRO A 119 -3.73 2.11 -8.22
CA PRO A 119 -4.64 1.72 -7.14
C PRO A 119 -5.38 0.41 -7.41
N GLU A 120 -5.78 0.17 -8.65
CA GLU A 120 -6.52 -1.02 -9.06
C GLU A 120 -5.67 -2.31 -8.95
N PHE A 121 -4.34 -2.19 -8.95
CA PHE A 121 -3.44 -3.32 -8.67
C PHE A 121 -3.54 -3.74 -7.20
N LEU A 122 -3.61 -2.78 -6.27
CA LEU A 122 -3.80 -3.06 -4.85
C LEU A 122 -5.19 -3.61 -4.57
N ASP A 123 -6.22 -3.10 -5.26
CA ASP A 123 -7.57 -3.68 -5.23
C ASP A 123 -7.58 -5.16 -5.63
N LEU A 124 -6.81 -5.53 -6.67
CA LEU A 124 -6.64 -6.94 -7.04
C LEU A 124 -5.92 -7.72 -5.95
N CYS A 125 -4.85 -7.19 -5.36
CA CYS A 125 -4.14 -7.86 -4.27
C CYS A 125 -5.04 -8.10 -3.06
N ASP A 126 -5.87 -7.12 -2.70
CA ASP A 126 -6.87 -7.22 -1.65
C ASP A 126 -7.88 -8.33 -1.95
N ARG A 127 -8.50 -8.31 -3.12
CA ARG A 127 -9.55 -9.28 -3.52
C ARG A 127 -8.99 -10.68 -3.74
N MET A 128 -7.77 -10.80 -4.22
CA MET A 128 -7.14 -12.07 -4.53
C MET A 128 -6.38 -12.64 -3.35
N GLY A 129 -6.14 -11.90 -2.26
CA GLY A 129 -5.43 -12.37 -1.08
C GLY A 129 -3.92 -12.51 -1.30
N PHE A 130 -3.26 -11.39 -1.60
CA PHE A 130 -1.81 -11.26 -1.59
C PHE A 130 -1.36 -10.34 -0.47
N LEU A 131 -0.23 -10.63 0.14
CA LEU A 131 0.49 -9.69 0.99
C LEU A 131 1.34 -8.78 0.11
N VAL A 132 1.44 -7.49 0.45
CA VAL A 132 2.16 -6.51 -0.36
C VAL A 132 3.22 -5.79 0.48
N MET A 133 4.46 -5.82 -0.02
CA MET A 133 5.50 -4.85 0.34
C MET A 133 5.42 -3.71 -0.69
N HIS A 134 4.84 -2.60 -0.27
CA HIS A 134 4.60 -1.44 -1.13
C HIS A 134 5.80 -0.51 -1.10
N GLU A 135 6.60 -0.53 -2.15
CA GLU A 135 7.84 0.23 -2.26
C GLU A 135 7.66 1.51 -3.05
N ILE A 136 8.19 2.61 -2.51
CA ILE A 136 7.87 3.96 -2.98
C ILE A 136 8.99 4.52 -3.86
N LEU A 137 10.25 4.21 -3.56
CA LEU A 137 11.40 4.89 -4.16
C LEU A 137 12.47 3.91 -4.61
N ASP A 138 12.94 4.04 -5.86
CA ASP A 138 14.14 3.31 -6.30
C ASP A 138 15.43 4.05 -5.96
N THR A 139 15.38 5.37 -5.75
CA THR A 139 16.56 6.15 -5.41
C THR A 139 16.23 7.33 -4.51
N TRP A 140 17.24 7.79 -3.76
CA TRP A 140 17.21 9.05 -3.03
C TRP A 140 18.01 10.10 -3.81
N THR A 141 19.12 10.63 -3.27
CA THR A 141 19.89 11.67 -3.99
C THR A 141 21.04 11.11 -4.81
N ALA A 142 21.48 9.87 -4.53
CA ALA A 142 22.56 9.24 -5.30
C ALA A 142 22.07 8.69 -6.64
N THR A 143 22.81 8.95 -7.71
CA THR A 143 22.47 8.45 -9.06
C THR A 143 22.70 6.94 -9.18
N LYS A 144 21.71 6.23 -9.73
CA LYS A 144 21.84 4.85 -10.19
C LYS A 144 22.26 4.77 -11.66
N ASN A 145 22.72 3.60 -12.09
CA ASN A 145 23.16 3.39 -13.48
C ASN A 145 22.00 3.69 -14.44
N HIS A 146 22.27 4.41 -15.53
CA HIS A 146 21.27 4.81 -16.53
C HIS A 146 20.14 5.70 -16.01
N ALA A 147 20.32 6.33 -14.84
CA ALA A 147 19.34 7.20 -14.22
C ALA A 147 19.74 8.69 -14.31
N ASP A 148 20.43 9.12 -15.36
CA ASP A 148 20.97 10.49 -15.48
C ASP A 148 19.89 11.58 -15.38
N PHE A 149 18.63 11.23 -15.70
CA PHE A 149 17.44 12.10 -15.60
C PHE A 149 16.39 11.54 -14.61
N GLY A 150 16.82 10.75 -13.63
CA GLY A 150 15.95 10.10 -12.66
C GLY A 150 15.44 11.02 -11.54
N TYR A 151 14.62 10.43 -10.65
CA TYR A 151 13.96 11.13 -9.55
C TYR A 151 14.94 11.76 -8.53
N GLN A 152 16.22 11.36 -8.53
CA GLN A 152 17.21 11.88 -7.58
C GLN A 152 17.40 13.39 -7.64
N HIS A 153 17.13 14.01 -8.79
CA HIS A 153 17.20 15.46 -8.96
C HIS A 153 16.07 16.19 -8.23
N PHE A 154 14.97 15.50 -7.96
CA PHE A 154 13.75 16.03 -7.33
C PHE A 154 13.59 15.56 -5.89
N PHE A 155 14.32 14.52 -5.48
CA PHE A 155 14.15 13.85 -4.20
C PHE A 155 14.06 14.85 -3.03
N ARG A 156 15.04 15.75 -2.89
CA ARG A 156 15.11 16.69 -1.76
C ARG A 156 13.87 17.57 -1.58
N GLU A 157 13.16 17.86 -2.67
CA GLU A 157 11.97 18.70 -2.65
C GLU A 157 10.68 17.85 -2.52
N TRP A 158 10.63 16.68 -3.17
CA TRP A 158 9.37 15.97 -3.39
C TRP A 158 9.19 14.70 -2.55
N TRP A 159 10.24 14.13 -1.96
CA TRP A 159 10.16 12.80 -1.33
C TRP A 159 9.10 12.71 -0.23
N GLN A 160 8.95 13.76 0.58
CA GLN A 160 7.97 13.82 1.66
C GLN A 160 6.54 13.85 1.12
N ALA A 161 6.30 14.68 0.09
CA ALA A 161 4.99 14.81 -0.52
C ALA A 161 4.59 13.50 -1.19
N ASP A 162 5.48 12.93 -2.02
CA ASP A 162 5.21 11.69 -2.76
C ASP A 162 5.00 10.49 -1.83
N THR A 163 5.82 10.37 -0.79
CA THR A 163 5.68 9.31 0.24
C THR A 163 4.38 9.47 1.01
N ARG A 164 4.09 10.66 1.52
CA ARG A 164 2.85 10.96 2.26
C ARG A 164 1.63 10.66 1.39
N ASP A 165 1.60 11.15 0.16
CA ASP A 165 0.43 11.03 -0.70
C ASP A 165 0.21 9.57 -1.13
N THR A 166 1.29 8.81 -1.36
CA THR A 166 1.22 7.35 -1.59
C THR A 166 0.63 6.63 -0.37
N VAL A 167 1.12 6.91 0.84
CA VAL A 167 0.59 6.28 2.06
C VAL A 167 -0.86 6.69 2.32
N LEU A 168 -1.21 7.98 2.16
CA LEU A 168 -2.57 8.47 2.36
C LEU A 168 -3.56 7.82 1.39
N ARG A 169 -3.15 7.63 0.13
CA ARG A 169 -3.94 6.94 -0.89
C ARG A 169 -4.19 5.48 -0.52
N ASP A 170 -3.15 4.79 -0.04
CA ASP A 170 -3.16 3.32 -0.01
C ASP A 170 -3.35 2.67 1.37
N ARG A 171 -3.29 3.45 2.47
CA ARG A 171 -3.31 2.94 3.86
C ARG A 171 -4.50 2.06 4.26
N ASN A 172 -5.57 2.08 3.47
CA ASN A 172 -6.77 1.27 3.75
C ASN A 172 -6.72 -0.12 3.11
N HIS A 173 -5.75 -0.41 2.23
CA HIS A 173 -5.59 -1.71 1.60
C HIS A 173 -5.12 -2.77 2.61
N PRO A 174 -5.93 -3.80 2.95
CA PRO A 174 -5.50 -4.87 3.85
C PRO A 174 -4.31 -5.68 3.35
N CYS A 175 -4.07 -5.71 2.03
CA CYS A 175 -2.93 -6.42 1.45
C CYS A 175 -1.57 -5.86 1.90
N ILE A 176 -1.47 -4.55 2.15
CA ILE A 176 -0.18 -3.90 2.44
C ILE A 176 0.29 -4.26 3.85
N ILE A 177 1.47 -4.89 3.95
CA ILE A 177 2.07 -5.29 5.23
C ILE A 177 3.39 -4.59 5.54
N ILE A 178 4.01 -3.99 4.52
CA ILE A 178 5.26 -3.22 4.63
C ILE A 178 5.16 -2.03 3.68
N TYR A 179 5.52 -0.84 4.15
CA TYR A 179 5.93 0.27 3.28
C TYR A 179 7.45 0.28 3.20
N SER A 180 8.00 0.22 1.99
CA SER A 180 9.45 0.23 1.76
C SER A 180 9.91 1.63 1.35
N ALA A 181 10.80 2.20 2.16
CA ALA A 181 11.40 3.52 1.95
C ALA A 181 12.34 3.58 0.74
N GLY A 182 12.81 2.43 0.26
CA GLY A 182 13.40 2.32 -1.06
C GLY A 182 14.27 1.10 -1.32
N ASN A 183 14.74 1.00 -2.55
CA ASN A 183 15.52 -0.12 -3.06
C ASN A 183 17.00 0.26 -3.26
N GLU A 184 17.93 -0.53 -2.71
CA GLU A 184 19.39 -0.39 -2.97
C GLU A 184 19.88 1.07 -2.95
N ILE A 185 19.45 1.82 -1.94
CA ILE A 185 19.78 3.23 -1.79
C ILE A 185 21.30 3.38 -1.63
N ARG A 186 21.91 4.16 -2.53
CA ARG A 186 23.37 4.39 -2.57
C ARG A 186 23.82 5.56 -1.70
N ASP A 187 22.89 6.34 -1.17
CA ASP A 187 23.14 7.41 -0.20
C ASP A 187 23.75 6.84 1.09
N ASN A 188 24.57 7.63 1.78
CA ASN A 188 25.15 7.21 3.06
C ASN A 188 24.08 7.23 4.17
N LEU A 189 23.48 6.07 4.42
CA LEU A 189 22.47 5.88 5.46
C LEU A 189 23.00 6.06 6.89
N ASN A 190 24.31 6.05 7.09
CA ASN A 190 24.94 6.33 8.40
C ASN A 190 25.14 7.83 8.65
N SER A 191 24.84 8.69 7.66
CA SER A 191 24.77 10.12 7.91
C SER A 191 23.51 10.46 8.72
N GLU A 192 23.57 11.48 9.56
CA GLU A 192 22.41 11.96 10.34
C GLU A 192 21.21 12.24 9.43
N TRP A 193 21.45 12.91 8.30
CA TRP A 193 20.40 13.19 7.32
C TRP A 193 19.78 11.93 6.72
N GLY A 194 20.57 10.94 6.32
CA GLY A 194 20.07 9.69 5.74
C GLY A 194 19.30 8.85 6.76
N PHE A 195 19.75 8.82 8.01
CA PHE A 195 19.11 8.09 9.09
C PHE A 195 17.76 8.70 9.48
N GLU A 196 17.68 10.04 9.61
CA GLU A 196 16.43 10.73 9.92
C GLU A 196 15.43 10.64 8.77
N THR A 197 15.89 10.68 7.51
CA THR A 197 15.02 10.45 6.33
C THR A 197 14.42 9.03 6.34
N LEU A 198 15.18 8.01 6.76
CA LEU A 198 14.69 6.63 6.84
C LEU A 198 13.62 6.43 7.94
N LYS A 199 13.67 7.21 9.01
CA LYS A 199 12.77 7.10 10.17
C LYS A 199 11.46 7.86 10.00
N ALA A 200 11.48 8.94 9.23
CA ALA A 200 10.35 9.85 9.04
C ALA A 200 9.24 9.23 8.21
#